data_AF-A0A1C2HPT1-F1
#
_entry.id   AF-A0A1C2HPT1-F1
#
_cell.length_a   1.000
_cell.length_b   1.000
_cell.length_c   1.000
_cell.angle_alpha   90.00
_cell.angle_beta   90.00
_cell.angle_gamma   90.00
#
_symmetry.space_group_name_H-M   'P 1'
#
loop_
_entity.id
_entity.type
_entity.pdbx_description
1 polymer ?
#
loop_
_entity_poly.entity_id
_entity_poly.type
_entity_poly.pdbx_seq_one_letter_code
_entity_poly.pdbx_strand_id
1 'polypeptide(L)'
;MDVGQVVLGQEVTERRFHSVQSLSDALRIERRRMSRLLQKLGKVPVGASDAEAGLLRFEANEITTLLTDFETAIPMVEVADYIGASLFQMQTLYAAEMIEPFVPRKARGDVRQVVFARRSLDAFLARLSELPLAESEHSRDLHPISYVCQRGAGTTIEVLSAILDGKLPAFRKTGEHGLAAVVLSPSEALACRTV
;
A
#
# COMPACT_ATOMS: atom_id res chain seq x y z
N MET A 1 -7.18 -25.60 -12.72
CA MET A 1 -8.23 -25.87 -13.72
C MET A 1 -8.57 -24.54 -14.33
N ASP A 2 -8.10 -24.28 -15.54
CA ASP A 2 -8.31 -23.01 -16.22
C ASP A 2 -9.74 -22.93 -16.79
N VAL A 3 -10.23 -21.70 -16.96
CA VAL A 3 -11.53 -21.46 -17.60
C VAL A 3 -11.46 -21.92 -19.05
N GLY A 4 -12.50 -22.61 -19.52
CA GLY A 4 -12.54 -23.21 -20.87
C GLY A 4 -11.87 -24.59 -20.98
N GLN A 5 -11.37 -25.14 -19.87
CA GLN A 5 -10.83 -26.51 -19.85
C GLN A 5 -11.98 -27.51 -19.67
N VAL A 6 -12.06 -28.54 -20.53
CA VAL A 6 -13.04 -29.62 -20.38
C VAL A 6 -12.48 -30.66 -19.42
N VAL A 7 -13.13 -30.80 -18.26
CA VAL A 7 -12.75 -31.77 -17.22
C VAL A 7 -13.92 -32.75 -17.07
N LEU A 8 -13.65 -34.04 -17.29
CA LEU A 8 -14.66 -35.10 -17.25
C LEU A 8 -15.90 -34.81 -18.13
N GLY A 9 -15.69 -34.16 -19.28
CA GLY A 9 -16.77 -33.84 -20.22
C GLY A 9 -17.60 -32.61 -19.85
N GLN A 10 -17.26 -31.90 -18.77
CA GLN A 10 -17.87 -30.62 -18.41
C GLN A 10 -16.89 -29.47 -18.64
N GLU A 11 -17.35 -28.43 -19.30
CA GLU A 11 -16.57 -27.20 -19.48
C GLU A 11 -16.52 -26.42 -18.16
N VAL A 12 -15.32 -26.09 -17.72
CA VAL A 12 -15.12 -25.23 -16.55
C VAL A 12 -15.43 -23.79 -16.97
N THR A 13 -16.67 -23.35 -16.73
CA THR A 13 -17.14 -21.99 -17.01
C THR A 13 -16.51 -20.97 -16.07
N GLU A 14 -16.22 -21.35 -14.82
CA GLU A 14 -15.60 -20.46 -13.83
C GLU A 14 -14.59 -21.24 -12.97
N ARG A 15 -13.41 -20.63 -12.75
CA ARG A 15 -12.40 -21.18 -11.84
C ARG A 15 -12.83 -20.90 -10.41
N ARG A 16 -13.35 -21.92 -9.72
CA ARG A 16 -13.81 -21.80 -8.33
C ARG A 16 -12.70 -21.88 -7.28
N PHE A 17 -11.61 -22.60 -7.58
CA PHE A 17 -10.53 -22.83 -6.63
C PHE A 17 -9.15 -22.69 -7.27
N HIS A 18 -8.21 -22.15 -6.49
CA HIS A 18 -6.78 -22.16 -6.77
C HIS A 18 -6.05 -23.13 -5.83
N SER A 19 -5.07 -23.83 -6.37
CA SER A 19 -4.01 -24.51 -5.59
C SER A 19 -2.76 -23.65 -5.58
N VAL A 20 -1.82 -23.94 -4.67
CA VAL A 20 -0.48 -23.31 -4.65
C VAL A 20 0.21 -23.42 -6.01
N GLN A 21 0.05 -24.56 -6.71
CA GLN A 21 0.58 -24.74 -8.06
C GLN A 21 -0.04 -23.74 -9.05
N SER A 22 -1.37 -23.63 -9.08
CA SER A 22 -2.03 -22.70 -10.00
C SER A 22 -1.68 -21.23 -9.74
N LEU A 23 -1.42 -20.87 -8.47
CA LEU A 23 -0.97 -19.52 -8.09
C LEU A 23 0.48 -19.27 -8.50
N SER A 24 1.34 -20.29 -8.32
CA SER A 24 2.72 -20.29 -8.81
C SER A 24 2.77 -20.06 -10.31
N ASP A 25 1.93 -20.76 -11.07
CA ASP A 25 1.87 -20.66 -12.53
C ASP A 25 1.33 -19.29 -12.97
N ALA A 26 0.24 -18.81 -12.35
CA ALA A 26 -0.37 -17.51 -12.66
C ALA A 26 0.60 -16.34 -12.41
N LEU A 27 1.27 -16.33 -11.26
CA LEU A 27 2.18 -15.25 -10.87
C LEU A 27 3.63 -15.46 -11.33
N ARG A 28 3.92 -16.58 -12.00
CA ARG A 28 5.28 -16.99 -12.41
C ARG A 28 6.29 -16.97 -11.25
N ILE A 29 5.82 -17.34 -10.05
CA ILE A 29 6.63 -17.43 -8.83
C ILE A 29 6.87 -18.90 -8.54
N GLU A 30 8.12 -19.30 -8.33
CA GLU A 30 8.47 -20.68 -7.96
C GLU A 30 7.62 -21.19 -6.78
N ARG A 31 7.14 -22.43 -6.89
CA ARG A 31 6.14 -23.02 -5.97
C ARG A 31 6.54 -22.94 -4.50
N ARG A 32 7.78 -23.27 -4.12
CA ARG A 32 8.23 -23.20 -2.72
C ARG A 32 8.22 -21.75 -2.23
N ARG A 33 8.60 -20.79 -3.07
CA ARG A 33 8.50 -19.36 -2.76
C ARG A 33 7.04 -18.92 -2.59
N MET A 34 6.13 -19.40 -3.45
CA MET A 34 4.69 -19.14 -3.31
C MET A 34 4.14 -19.68 -1.99
N SER A 35 4.47 -20.93 -1.63
CA SER A 35 4.08 -21.52 -0.34
C SER A 35 4.55 -20.66 0.85
N ARG A 36 5.83 -20.24 0.86
CA ARG A 36 6.35 -19.36 1.92
C ARG A 36 5.66 -17.99 1.97
N LEU A 37 5.31 -17.41 0.82
CA LEU A 37 4.58 -16.15 0.76
C LEU A 37 3.18 -16.31 1.36
N LEU A 38 2.45 -17.35 0.98
CA LEU A 38 1.13 -17.64 1.52
C LEU A 38 1.17 -17.95 3.02
N GLN A 39 2.25 -18.56 3.54
CA GLN A 39 2.46 -18.73 4.98
C GLN A 39 2.64 -17.38 5.69
N LYS A 40 3.42 -16.45 5.12
CA LYS A 40 3.61 -15.11 5.69
C LYS A 40 2.32 -14.29 5.75
N LEU A 41 1.48 -14.47 4.73
CA LEU A 41 0.15 -13.87 4.61
C LEU A 41 -0.92 -14.61 5.44
N GLY A 42 -0.55 -15.67 6.18
CA GLY A 42 -1.45 -16.42 7.04
C GLY A 42 -2.46 -17.31 6.31
N LYS A 43 -2.31 -17.49 4.99
CA LYS A 43 -3.19 -18.33 4.16
C LYS A 43 -2.81 -19.81 4.20
N VAL A 44 -1.56 -20.11 4.57
CA VAL A 44 -1.04 -21.47 4.77
C VAL A 44 -0.49 -21.56 6.20
N PRO A 45 -0.72 -22.66 6.94
CA PRO A 45 -0.12 -22.84 8.27
C PRO A 45 1.41 -22.71 8.24
N VAL A 46 1.97 -22.00 9.22
CA VAL A 46 3.42 -21.83 9.33
C VAL A 46 4.07 -23.19 9.57
N GLY A 47 5.08 -23.52 8.76
CA GLY A 47 5.79 -24.79 8.86
C GLY A 47 5.18 -25.94 8.07
N ALA A 48 4.07 -25.71 7.35
CA ALA A 48 3.52 -26.70 6.42
C ALA A 48 4.57 -27.07 5.36
N SER A 49 4.73 -28.38 5.13
CA SER A 49 5.54 -28.93 4.06
C SER A 49 4.96 -28.57 2.68
N ASP A 50 5.77 -28.69 1.63
CA ASP A 50 5.29 -28.44 0.25
C ASP A 50 4.20 -29.43 -0.20
N ALA A 51 4.19 -30.64 0.37
CA ALA A 51 3.15 -31.64 0.15
C ALA A 51 1.83 -31.20 0.80
N GLU A 52 1.86 -30.80 2.07
CA GLU A 52 0.69 -30.29 2.80
C GLU A 52 0.14 -29.01 2.18
N ALA A 53 1.02 -28.06 1.82
CA ALA A 53 0.62 -26.84 1.12
C ALA A 53 0.00 -27.12 -0.25
N GLY A 54 0.48 -28.16 -0.96
CA GLY A 54 -0.05 -28.57 -2.26
C GLY A 54 -1.48 -29.13 -2.21
N LEU A 55 -1.95 -29.57 -1.04
CA LEU A 55 -3.30 -30.07 -0.84
C LEU A 55 -4.32 -28.94 -0.59
N LEU A 56 -3.85 -27.75 -0.19
CA LEU A 56 -4.72 -26.62 0.10
C LEU A 56 -5.41 -26.09 -1.16
N ARG A 57 -6.68 -25.71 -0.99
CA ARG A 57 -7.51 -25.08 -2.00
C ARG A 57 -8.00 -23.75 -1.47
N PHE A 58 -7.77 -22.71 -2.25
CA PHE A 58 -8.19 -21.35 -1.96
C PHE A 58 -9.39 -21.05 -2.86
N GLU A 59 -10.49 -20.59 -2.27
CA GLU A 59 -11.61 -20.02 -3.02
C GLU A 59 -11.09 -18.91 -3.94
N ALA A 60 -11.48 -18.94 -5.22
CA ALA A 60 -10.96 -17.98 -6.19
C ALA A 60 -11.28 -16.55 -5.79
N ASN A 61 -12.52 -16.28 -5.38
CA ASN A 61 -12.96 -14.97 -4.92
C ASN A 61 -12.17 -14.46 -3.71
N GLU A 62 -11.71 -15.36 -2.83
CA GLU A 62 -10.93 -14.99 -1.65
C GLU A 62 -9.46 -14.65 -1.97
N ILE A 63 -8.94 -15.15 -3.10
CA ILE A 63 -7.52 -14.99 -3.46
C ILE A 63 -7.27 -14.08 -4.65
N THR A 64 -8.30 -13.76 -5.44
CA THR A 64 -8.21 -12.82 -6.57
C THR A 64 -7.60 -11.50 -6.15
N THR A 65 -8.03 -10.96 -5.01
CA THR A 65 -7.49 -9.72 -4.44
C THR A 65 -5.98 -9.80 -4.21
N LEU A 66 -5.51 -10.92 -3.66
CA LEU A 66 -4.09 -11.17 -3.40
C LEU A 66 -3.30 -11.35 -4.70
N LEU A 67 -3.88 -11.99 -5.72
CA LEU A 67 -3.28 -12.10 -7.05
C LEU A 67 -3.09 -10.73 -7.69
N THR A 68 -4.15 -9.90 -7.70
CA THR A 68 -4.09 -8.54 -8.22
C THR A 68 -3.06 -7.69 -7.46
N ASP A 69 -2.97 -7.84 -6.14
CA ASP A 69 -1.96 -7.13 -5.35
C ASP A 69 -0.53 -7.55 -5.68
N PHE A 70 -0.29 -8.82 -5.99
CA PHE A 70 1.02 -9.30 -6.43
C PHE A 70 1.37 -8.79 -7.83
N GLU A 71 0.41 -8.81 -8.76
CA GLU A 71 0.61 -8.35 -10.14
C GLU A 71 0.85 -6.85 -10.23
N THR A 72 0.16 -6.08 -9.38
CA THR A 72 0.24 -4.62 -9.33
C THR A 72 1.18 -4.10 -8.24
N ALA A 73 1.95 -4.99 -7.60
CA ALA A 73 2.79 -4.63 -6.48
C ALA A 73 3.83 -3.58 -6.87
N ILE A 74 3.94 -2.52 -6.07
CA ILE A 74 4.88 -1.42 -6.29
C ILE A 74 6.14 -1.66 -5.46
N PRO A 75 7.34 -1.76 -6.07
CA PRO A 75 8.60 -1.88 -5.34
C PRO A 75 8.87 -0.63 -4.49
N MET A 76 9.47 -0.81 -3.31
CA MET A 76 9.81 0.30 -2.40
C MET A 76 10.54 1.47 -3.07
N VAL A 77 11.38 1.19 -4.07
CA VAL A 77 12.12 2.21 -4.82
C VAL A 77 11.23 3.13 -5.65
N GLU A 78 10.05 2.67 -6.06
CA GLU A 78 9.06 3.43 -6.85
C GLU A 78 7.98 4.10 -5.97
N VAL A 79 7.87 3.70 -4.69
CA VAL A 79 6.80 4.17 -3.81
C VAL A 79 6.85 5.69 -3.60
N ALA A 80 8.04 6.26 -3.45
CA ALA A 80 8.19 7.70 -3.22
C ALA A 80 7.57 8.52 -4.36
N ASP A 81 7.91 8.16 -5.61
CA ASP A 81 7.34 8.77 -6.80
C ASP A 81 5.84 8.48 -6.90
N TYR A 82 5.44 7.24 -6.61
CA TYR A 82 4.03 6.82 -6.68
C TYR A 82 3.11 7.58 -5.73
N ILE A 83 3.58 7.96 -4.54
CA ILE A 83 2.77 8.71 -3.56
C ILE A 83 3.03 10.22 -3.60
N GLY A 84 3.85 10.70 -4.55
CA GLY A 84 4.21 12.10 -4.68
C GLY A 84 4.97 12.63 -3.47
N ALA A 85 5.88 11.85 -2.91
CA ALA A 85 6.68 12.20 -1.74
C ALA A 85 8.18 12.18 -2.04
N SER A 86 8.97 12.91 -1.25
CA SER A 86 10.41 12.71 -1.25
C SER A 86 10.80 11.34 -0.67
N LEU A 87 11.99 10.83 -1.02
CA LEU A 87 12.51 9.58 -0.47
C LEU A 87 12.51 9.56 1.06
N PHE A 88 12.88 10.68 1.69
CA PHE A 88 12.90 10.82 3.15
C PHE A 88 11.48 10.75 3.75
N GLN A 89 10.50 11.42 3.14
CA GLN A 89 9.10 11.34 3.58
C GLN A 89 8.56 9.92 3.45
N MET A 90 8.81 9.24 2.32
CA MET A 90 8.39 7.84 2.14
C MET A 90 8.98 6.93 3.21
N GLN A 91 10.28 7.06 3.50
CA GLN A 91 10.94 6.28 4.56
C GLN A 91 10.34 6.56 5.94
N THR A 92 10.00 7.81 6.22
CA THR A 92 9.38 8.20 7.49
C THR A 92 7.97 7.59 7.61
N LEU A 93 7.16 7.66 6.55
CA LEU A 93 5.82 7.05 6.51
C LEU A 93 5.87 5.53 6.70
N TYR A 94 6.85 4.87 6.05
CA TYR A 94 7.07 3.44 6.19
C TYR A 94 7.50 3.07 7.62
N ALA A 95 8.42 3.83 8.21
CA ALA A 95 8.89 3.59 9.57
C ALA A 95 7.81 3.84 10.63
N ALA A 96 6.86 4.72 10.35
CA ALA A 96 5.72 5.03 11.21
C ALA A 96 4.49 4.14 10.93
N GLU A 97 4.61 3.12 10.07
CA GLU A 97 3.52 2.20 9.69
C GLU A 97 2.29 2.90 9.08
N MET A 98 2.44 4.15 8.60
CA MET A 98 1.38 4.85 7.86
C MET A 98 1.17 4.26 6.45
N ILE A 99 2.23 3.69 5.89
CA ILE A 99 2.17 2.86 4.68
C ILE A 99 2.80 1.50 4.98
N GLU A 100 2.04 0.45 4.81
CA GLU A 100 2.46 -0.91 5.16
C GLU A 100 2.86 -1.71 3.91
N PRO A 101 3.94 -2.51 3.99
CA PRO A 101 4.33 -3.38 2.90
C PRO A 101 3.31 -4.51 2.76
N PHE A 102 3.06 -4.94 1.52
CA PHE A 102 2.11 -6.02 1.24
C PHE A 102 2.54 -7.35 1.84
N VAL A 103 3.84 -7.62 1.86
CA VAL A 103 4.41 -8.80 2.51
C VAL A 103 5.16 -8.35 3.76
N PRO A 104 4.64 -8.63 4.97
CA PRO A 104 5.27 -8.23 6.21
C PRO A 104 6.68 -8.81 6.35
N ARG A 105 7.66 -8.00 6.80
CA ARG A 105 8.97 -8.52 7.21
C ARG A 105 8.88 -9.06 8.63
N LYS A 106 8.78 -10.38 8.78
CA LYS A 106 8.80 -11.03 10.10
C LYS A 106 10.22 -11.44 10.54
N ALA A 107 11.22 -11.50 9.64
CA ALA A 107 12.61 -11.82 9.99
C ALA A 107 13.68 -11.13 9.13
N ARG A 108 14.93 -11.07 9.63
CA ARG A 108 16.11 -10.69 8.83
C ARG A 108 16.28 -11.69 7.67
N GLY A 109 16.34 -11.18 6.43
CA GLY A 109 16.54 -11.98 5.21
C GLY A 109 15.26 -12.35 4.43
N ASP A 110 14.09 -11.91 4.88
CA ASP A 110 12.84 -12.56 4.47
C ASP A 110 12.31 -12.26 3.06
N VAL A 111 12.63 -11.13 2.44
CA VAL A 111 12.36 -10.86 1.02
C VAL A 111 13.36 -9.81 0.57
N ARG A 112 14.06 -10.03 -0.55
CA ARG A 112 15.05 -9.06 -1.08
C ARG A 112 14.41 -7.74 -1.55
N GLN A 113 13.12 -7.76 -1.87
CA GLN A 113 12.38 -6.63 -2.41
C GLN A 113 11.14 -6.39 -1.54
N VAL A 114 11.10 -5.26 -0.85
CA VAL A 114 9.91 -4.78 -0.15
C VAL A 114 8.96 -4.24 -1.21
N VAL A 115 7.73 -4.74 -1.22
CA VAL A 115 6.70 -4.35 -2.17
C VAL A 115 5.42 -3.95 -1.44
N PHE A 116 4.66 -3.06 -2.05
CA PHE A 116 3.43 -2.49 -1.52
C PHE A 116 2.29 -2.83 -2.47
N ALA A 117 1.12 -3.14 -1.92
CA ALA A 117 -0.05 -3.38 -2.74
C ALA A 117 -0.49 -2.02 -3.29
N ARG A 118 -0.67 -1.93 -4.60
CA ARG A 118 -1.14 -0.70 -5.25
C ARG A 118 -2.44 -0.20 -4.64
N ARG A 119 -3.38 -1.12 -4.36
CA ARG A 119 -4.62 -0.84 -3.63
C ARG A 119 -4.39 -0.05 -2.34
N SER A 120 -3.42 -0.47 -1.52
CA SER A 120 -3.17 0.16 -0.23
C SER A 120 -2.61 1.57 -0.38
N LEU A 121 -1.73 1.78 -1.36
CA LEU A 121 -1.20 3.10 -1.68
C LEU A 121 -2.29 4.01 -2.28
N ASP A 122 -3.16 3.46 -3.13
CA ASP A 122 -4.31 4.18 -3.68
C ASP A 122 -5.31 4.58 -2.60
N ALA A 123 -5.57 3.70 -1.62
CA ALA A 123 -6.42 4.02 -0.48
C ALA A 123 -5.82 5.15 0.36
N PHE A 124 -4.50 5.16 0.55
CA PHE A 124 -3.80 6.26 1.21
C PHE A 124 -3.92 7.57 0.41
N LEU A 125 -3.71 7.53 -0.90
CA LEU A 125 -3.87 8.69 -1.80
C LEU A 125 -5.31 9.20 -1.86
N ALA A 126 -6.30 8.31 -1.78
CA ALA A 126 -7.72 8.66 -1.75
C ALA A 126 -8.06 9.53 -0.53
N ARG A 127 -7.48 9.23 0.64
CA ARG A 127 -7.65 10.09 1.83
C ARG A 127 -7.11 11.49 1.63
N LEU A 128 -6.03 11.65 0.85
CA LEU A 128 -5.49 12.97 0.52
C LEU A 128 -6.32 13.70 -0.55
N SER A 129 -6.98 12.96 -1.44
CA SER A 129 -7.82 13.54 -2.49
C SER A 129 -9.15 14.09 -1.97
N GLU A 130 -9.58 13.63 -0.79
CA GLU A 130 -10.72 14.17 -0.04
C GLU A 130 -10.47 15.60 0.50
N LEU A 131 -9.21 16.05 0.55
CA LEU A 131 -8.89 17.41 0.98
C LEU A 131 -9.51 18.45 0.01
N PRO A 132 -9.98 19.58 0.52
CA PRO A 132 -10.49 20.66 -0.31
C PRO A 132 -9.39 21.23 -1.22
N LEU A 133 -9.78 21.71 -2.40
CA LEU A 133 -8.85 22.43 -3.28
C LEU A 133 -8.49 23.77 -2.64
N ALA A 134 -7.21 24.12 -2.70
CA ALA A 134 -6.76 25.44 -2.29
C ALA A 134 -7.36 26.50 -3.23
N GLU A 135 -8.14 27.41 -2.66
CA GLU A 135 -8.64 28.57 -3.40
C GLU A 135 -7.49 29.51 -3.75
N SER A 136 -7.53 30.10 -4.95
CA SER A 136 -6.47 30.96 -5.50
C SER A 136 -6.06 32.08 -4.55
N GLU A 137 -7.01 32.62 -3.79
CA GLU A 137 -6.81 33.73 -2.85
C GLU A 137 -5.99 33.33 -1.61
N HIS A 138 -6.15 32.10 -1.13
CA HIS A 138 -5.45 31.57 0.05
C HIS A 138 -4.09 30.96 -0.29
N SER A 139 -3.77 30.79 -1.58
CA SER A 139 -2.57 30.06 -2.04
C SER A 139 -1.23 30.65 -1.57
N ARG A 140 -1.17 31.93 -1.19
CA ARG A 140 0.09 32.60 -0.81
C ARG A 140 0.58 32.24 0.59
N ASP A 141 -0.33 31.88 1.50
CA ASP A 141 -0.02 31.57 2.90
C ASP A 141 -0.02 30.06 3.18
N LEU A 142 -0.38 29.26 2.17
CA LEU A 142 -0.34 27.81 2.22
C LEU A 142 1.01 27.29 1.72
N HIS A 143 1.62 26.41 2.50
CA HIS A 143 2.93 25.86 2.21
C HIS A 143 2.92 24.33 2.28
N PRO A 144 3.85 23.64 1.60
CA PRO A 144 3.98 22.18 1.69
C PRO A 144 4.33 21.71 3.12
N ILE A 145 3.97 20.46 3.44
CA ILE A 145 4.25 19.84 4.75
C ILE A 145 5.72 19.98 5.16
N SER A 146 6.65 19.78 4.22
CA SER A 146 8.09 19.87 4.48
C SER A 146 8.51 21.26 5.00
N TYR A 147 7.95 22.32 4.43
CA TYR A 147 8.22 23.69 4.84
C TYR A 147 7.67 24.00 6.23
N VAL A 148 6.47 23.50 6.51
CA VAL A 148 5.80 23.69 7.80
C VAL A 148 6.54 22.95 8.91
N CYS A 149 7.03 21.73 8.64
CA CYS A 149 7.90 20.98 9.56
C CYS A 149 9.20 21.73 9.85
N GLN A 150 9.85 22.33 8.83
CA GLN A 150 11.07 23.13 9.00
C GLN A 150 10.86 24.35 9.91
N ARG A 151 9.63 24.89 9.99
CA ARG A 151 9.27 25.99 10.88
C ARG A 151 8.92 25.57 12.31
N GLY A 152 9.03 24.27 12.61
CA GLY A 152 8.82 23.75 13.96
C GLY A 152 7.40 23.29 14.26
N ALA A 153 6.56 23.05 13.25
CA ALA A 153 5.23 22.47 13.45
C ALA A 153 5.24 20.99 13.88
N GLY A 154 6.41 20.33 13.83
CA GLY A 154 6.57 18.92 14.18
C GLY A 154 7.21 18.12 13.05
N THR A 155 7.13 16.81 13.16
CA THR A 155 7.55 15.85 12.13
C THR A 155 6.48 15.69 11.06
N THR A 156 6.87 15.19 9.88
CA THR A 156 5.93 14.86 8.79
C THR A 156 4.79 13.97 9.27
N ILE A 157 5.07 13.03 10.18
CA ILE A 157 4.08 12.08 10.71
C ILE A 157 3.06 12.78 11.59
N GLU A 158 3.52 13.61 12.53
CA GLU A 158 2.63 14.36 13.42
C GLU A 158 1.71 15.29 12.62
N VAL A 159 2.27 16.02 11.65
CA VAL A 159 1.51 16.93 10.79
C VAL A 159 0.50 16.14 9.94
N LEU A 160 0.94 15.05 9.28
CA LEU A 160 0.06 14.27 8.43
C LEU A 160 -1.04 13.56 9.23
N SER A 161 -0.74 13.02 10.41
CA SER A 161 -1.74 12.47 11.33
C SER A 161 -2.78 13.53 11.71
N ALA A 162 -2.34 14.74 12.07
CA ALA A 162 -3.26 15.81 12.44
C ALA A 162 -4.18 16.21 11.27
N ILE A 163 -3.66 16.23 10.05
CA ILE A 163 -4.46 16.48 8.83
C ILE A 163 -5.50 15.37 8.63
N LEU A 164 -5.04 14.11 8.66
CA LEU A 164 -5.87 12.94 8.41
C LEU A 164 -6.94 12.70 9.49
N ASP A 165 -6.69 13.16 10.72
CA ASP A 165 -7.64 13.16 11.83
C ASP A 165 -8.60 14.37 11.79
N GLY A 166 -8.43 15.30 10.84
CA GLY A 166 -9.23 16.52 10.74
C GLY A 166 -8.93 17.57 11.81
N LYS A 167 -7.81 17.43 12.55
CA LYS A 167 -7.37 18.36 13.60
C LYS A 167 -6.63 19.57 13.06
N LEU A 168 -6.04 19.44 11.87
CA LEU A 168 -5.26 20.46 11.20
C LEU A 168 -5.82 20.68 9.79
N PRO A 169 -6.38 21.86 9.48
CA PRO A 169 -6.84 22.18 8.14
C PRO A 169 -5.72 22.05 7.11
N ALA A 170 -5.99 21.36 6.01
CA ALA A 170 -5.10 21.27 4.88
C ALA A 170 -5.89 21.25 3.58
N PHE A 171 -5.21 21.63 2.52
CA PHE A 171 -5.75 21.78 1.19
C PHE A 171 -4.86 21.04 0.19
N ARG A 172 -5.40 20.81 -1.00
CA ARG A 172 -4.63 20.29 -2.13
C ARG A 172 -4.49 21.34 -3.22
N LYS A 173 -3.28 21.45 -3.76
CA LYS A 173 -2.96 22.32 -4.89
C LYS A 173 -3.24 21.62 -6.23
N THR A 174 -3.71 22.37 -7.22
CA THR A 174 -3.90 21.87 -8.58
C THR A 174 -2.55 21.67 -9.30
N GLY A 175 -2.45 20.61 -10.09
CA GLY A 175 -1.26 20.29 -10.91
C GLY A 175 -0.17 19.48 -10.19
N GLU A 176 -0.28 19.30 -8.88
CA GLU A 176 0.56 18.38 -8.10
C GLU A 176 -0.25 17.14 -7.68
N HIS A 177 0.43 16.09 -7.23
CA HIS A 177 -0.18 14.82 -6.86
C HIS A 177 0.37 14.31 -5.52
N GLY A 178 -0.46 13.56 -4.79
CA GLY A 178 -0.06 12.87 -3.56
C GLY A 178 0.35 13.82 -2.45
N LEU A 179 1.42 13.49 -1.71
CA LEU A 179 1.89 14.32 -0.60
C LEU A 179 2.35 15.72 -1.05
N ALA A 180 2.95 15.83 -2.23
CA ALA A 180 3.44 17.11 -2.75
C ALA A 180 2.31 18.12 -2.95
N ALA A 181 1.11 17.63 -3.30
CA ALA A 181 -0.06 18.48 -3.47
C ALA A 181 -0.60 19.04 -2.14
N VAL A 182 -0.26 18.46 -1.00
CA VAL A 182 -0.81 18.83 0.31
C VAL A 182 -0.12 20.09 0.82
N VAL A 183 -0.94 21.13 1.03
CA VAL A 183 -0.52 22.43 1.53
C VAL A 183 -1.36 22.86 2.73
N LEU A 184 -0.75 23.57 3.66
CA LEU A 184 -1.40 24.01 4.90
C LEU A 184 -0.78 25.31 5.41
N SER A 185 -1.46 25.96 6.34
CA SER A 185 -0.97 27.19 6.98
C SER A 185 0.09 26.87 8.04
N PRO A 186 1.29 27.47 7.99
CA PRO A 186 2.30 27.29 9.03
C PRO A 186 1.85 27.82 10.40
N SER A 187 1.07 28.91 10.45
CA SER A 187 0.63 29.51 11.71
C SER A 187 -0.37 28.62 12.44
N GLU A 188 -1.32 28.02 11.71
CA GLU A 188 -2.28 27.06 12.26
C GLU A 188 -1.58 25.79 12.75
N ALA A 189 -0.63 25.27 11.96
CA ALA A 189 0.12 24.08 12.34
C ALA A 189 0.96 24.28 13.61
N LEU A 190 1.55 25.46 13.79
CA LEU A 190 2.26 25.82 15.02
C LEU A 190 1.31 25.96 16.21
N ALA A 191 0.13 26.56 16.01
CA ALA A 191 -0.87 26.71 17.05
C ALA A 191 -1.42 25.35 17.54
N CYS A 192 -1.64 24.40 16.63
CA CYS A 192 -2.07 23.03 16.96
C CYS A 192 -1.04 22.26 17.80
N ARG A 193 0.25 22.63 17.77
CA ARG A 193 1.31 21.96 18.54
C ARG A 193 1.42 22.47 19.98
N THR A 194 0.98 23.70 20.23
CA THR A 194 1.04 24.35 21.57
C THR A 194 -0.05 23.90 22.54
N VAL A 195 -0.93 22.97 22.12
CA VAL A 195 -2.01 22.37 22.94
C VAL A 195 -1.63 20.94 23.28
#